data_AF-A0AAW0HVQ6-F1
#
_entry.id   AF-A0AAW0HVQ6-F1
#
_cell.length_a   1.000
_cell.length_b   1.000
_cell.length_c   1.000
_cell.angle_alpha   90.00
_cell.angle_beta   90.00
_cell.angle_gamma   90.00
#
_symmetry.space_group_name_H-M   'P 1'
#
loop_
_entity.id
_entity.type
_entity.pdbx_description
1 polymer ?
#
loop_
_entity_poly.entity_id
_entity_poly.type
_entity_poly.pdbx_seq_one_letter_code
_entity_poly.pdbx_strand_id
1 'polypeptide(L)'
;MTYYGKCIEIVIEQLDKFKPEKDNPEQFPETAASSLQQTLSPQKLGFVLEILSGCLEYRKLLTIVVDAFYVRDGRHCLLADYSLFEVICYLAMFQLDELGFQLFCSIIKSQPVRKTCKDEWSLIYETSHVKENWIDPLMRWQPEVQELINQLEGVSTDQIPLLKTKAKVTEPKEFNLTVPKPRAIAMPEPVPTVAKPKPVPQSTYQEPKEQQLLQMIKRYNRRNAEDLEKQQQQQHQSAPRICRIPSLTFYKPNSFPVKLNTATILREGALYQRQVEKELQRVDKLVDGAGDFSEFLEWQKKMQAKDLEEQLAASECRRLQGKLSHEEAILARQNLMQENKQKADQKKEEVMYSV
;
A
#
# COMPACT_ATOMS: atom_id res chain seq x y z
N MET A 1 0.59 -13.09 -27.20
CA MET A 1 0.03 -11.74 -27.44
C MET A 1 -1.47 -11.88 -27.61
N THR A 2 -2.21 -11.83 -26.50
CA THR A 2 -3.63 -12.18 -26.42
C THR A 2 -4.48 -11.15 -27.16
N TYR A 3 -5.55 -11.62 -27.79
CA TYR A 3 -6.55 -10.83 -28.52
C TYR A 3 -6.99 -9.57 -27.76
N TYR A 4 -7.17 -9.68 -26.45
CA TYR A 4 -7.65 -8.60 -25.58
C TYR A 4 -6.58 -7.58 -25.19
N GLY A 5 -5.30 -7.97 -25.10
CA GLY A 5 -4.23 -7.04 -24.77
C GLY A 5 -4.13 -5.91 -25.81
N LYS A 6 -4.20 -6.28 -27.09
CA LYS A 6 -4.24 -5.30 -28.20
C LYS A 6 -5.49 -4.43 -28.19
N CYS A 7 -6.63 -4.95 -27.75
CA CYS A 7 -7.86 -4.16 -27.68
C CYS A 7 -7.74 -3.08 -26.60
N ILE A 8 -7.18 -3.42 -25.45
CA ILE A 8 -7.01 -2.48 -24.34
C ILE A 8 -5.93 -1.44 -24.64
N GLU A 9 -4.85 -1.81 -25.31
CA GLU A 9 -3.84 -0.87 -25.79
C GLU A 9 -4.47 0.22 -26.68
N ILE A 10 -5.39 -0.19 -27.57
CA ILE A 10 -6.15 0.74 -28.41
C ILE A 10 -7.08 1.63 -27.58
N VAL A 11 -7.76 1.09 -26.56
CA VAL A 11 -8.61 1.89 -25.66
C VAL A 11 -7.77 2.95 -24.93
N ILE A 12 -6.59 2.58 -24.43
CA ILE A 12 -5.66 3.49 -23.74
C ILE A 12 -5.24 4.61 -24.69
N GLU A 13 -4.82 4.28 -25.91
CA GLU A 13 -4.44 5.30 -26.91
C GLU A 13 -5.58 6.28 -27.24
N GLN A 14 -6.84 5.83 -27.20
CA GLN A 14 -8.00 6.71 -27.42
C GLN A 14 -8.30 7.56 -26.19
N LEU A 15 -8.20 7.00 -24.99
CA LEU A 15 -8.36 7.75 -23.74
C LEU A 15 -7.29 8.84 -23.58
N ASP A 16 -6.04 8.58 -23.96
CA ASP A 16 -4.95 9.56 -23.92
C ASP A 16 -5.17 10.73 -24.89
N LYS A 17 -5.91 10.52 -25.98
CA LYS A 17 -6.27 11.55 -26.96
C LYS A 17 -7.47 12.38 -26.51
N PHE A 18 -8.29 11.87 -25.60
CA PHE A 18 -9.53 12.51 -25.16
C PHE A 18 -9.27 13.70 -24.22
N LYS A 19 -9.83 14.87 -24.55
CA LYS A 19 -9.72 16.08 -23.73
C LYS A 19 -11.08 16.45 -23.14
N PRO A 20 -11.29 16.35 -21.81
CA PRO A 20 -12.59 16.59 -21.19
C PRO A 20 -13.14 18.00 -21.37
N GLU A 21 -12.28 18.98 -21.65
CA GLU A 21 -12.68 20.38 -21.88
C GLU A 21 -13.18 20.65 -23.32
N LYS A 22 -12.84 19.77 -24.27
CA LYS A 22 -13.08 20.01 -25.71
C LYS A 22 -13.98 18.95 -26.35
N ASP A 23 -13.89 17.73 -25.87
CA ASP A 23 -14.51 16.58 -26.49
C ASP A 23 -15.77 16.16 -25.71
N ASN A 24 -16.87 15.93 -26.44
CA ASN A 24 -18.09 15.41 -25.86
C ASN A 24 -17.95 13.87 -25.69
N PRO A 25 -18.18 13.32 -24.48
CA PRO A 25 -18.04 11.89 -24.21
C PRO A 25 -18.99 11.00 -25.03
N GLU A 26 -20.11 11.52 -25.53
CA GLU A 26 -21.05 10.76 -26.38
C GLU A 26 -20.63 10.75 -27.86
N GLN A 27 -20.03 11.84 -28.34
CA GLN A 27 -19.65 12.00 -29.77
C GLN A 27 -18.24 11.51 -30.08
N PHE A 28 -17.38 11.45 -29.06
CA PHE A 28 -15.99 11.00 -29.19
C PHE A 28 -15.88 9.51 -29.56
N PRO A 29 -16.64 8.57 -28.95
CA PRO A 29 -16.65 7.16 -29.37
C PRO A 29 -17.06 6.96 -30.83
N GLU A 30 -18.01 7.74 -31.35
CA GLU A 30 -18.45 7.67 -32.75
C GLU A 30 -17.35 8.12 -33.72
N THR A 31 -16.59 9.15 -33.33
CA THR A 31 -15.44 9.66 -34.09
C THR A 31 -14.28 8.66 -34.06
N ALA A 32 -14.04 8.05 -32.90
CA ALA A 32 -13.06 6.98 -32.72
C ALA A 32 -13.46 5.73 -33.52
N ALA A 33 -14.75 5.37 -33.57
CA ALA A 33 -15.28 4.24 -34.33
C ALA A 33 -14.97 4.40 -35.83
N SER A 34 -15.23 5.58 -36.39
CA SER A 34 -14.95 5.90 -37.80
C SER A 34 -13.46 5.76 -38.16
N SER A 35 -12.58 6.09 -37.22
CA SER A 35 -11.13 5.98 -37.40
C SER A 35 -10.62 4.54 -37.24
N LEU A 36 -11.20 3.78 -36.31
CA LEU A 36 -10.77 2.42 -35.96
C LEU A 36 -11.38 1.35 -36.89
N GLN A 37 -12.47 1.65 -37.58
CA GLN A 37 -13.16 0.74 -38.49
C GLN A 37 -12.30 0.33 -39.70
N GLN A 38 -11.29 1.12 -40.06
CA GLN A 38 -10.33 0.79 -41.12
C GLN A 38 -9.27 -0.22 -40.68
N THR A 39 -9.05 -0.38 -39.38
CA THR A 39 -7.88 -1.08 -38.83
C THR A 39 -8.26 -2.35 -38.04
N LEU A 40 -9.52 -2.44 -37.56
CA LEU A 40 -9.99 -3.51 -36.68
C LEU A 40 -11.12 -4.34 -37.28
N SER A 41 -11.21 -5.61 -36.84
CA SER A 41 -12.37 -6.45 -37.16
C SER A 41 -13.62 -5.99 -36.40
N PRO A 42 -14.84 -6.24 -36.92
CA PRO A 42 -16.08 -5.73 -36.33
C PRO A 42 -16.30 -6.13 -34.86
N GLN A 43 -15.91 -7.36 -34.50
CA GLN A 43 -16.01 -7.88 -33.14
C GLN A 43 -15.07 -7.19 -32.15
N LYS A 44 -13.84 -6.87 -32.59
CA LYS A 44 -12.87 -6.14 -31.76
C LYS A 44 -13.28 -4.68 -31.61
N LEU A 45 -13.83 -4.09 -32.68
CA LEU A 45 -14.35 -2.74 -32.67
C LEU A 45 -15.46 -2.58 -31.63
N GLY A 46 -16.44 -3.50 -31.61
CA GLY A 46 -17.53 -3.48 -30.63
C GLY A 46 -17.02 -3.51 -29.19
N PHE A 47 -16.11 -4.45 -28.89
CA PHE A 47 -15.51 -4.58 -27.56
C PHE A 47 -14.71 -3.34 -27.13
N VAL A 48 -13.91 -2.77 -28.03
CA VAL A 48 -13.13 -1.55 -27.76
C VAL A 48 -14.05 -0.36 -27.50
N LEU A 49 -15.12 -0.21 -28.29
CA LEU A 49 -16.06 0.90 -28.14
C LEU A 49 -16.88 0.80 -26.87
N GLU A 50 -17.29 -0.40 -26.48
CA GLU A 50 -18.02 -0.65 -25.23
C GLU A 50 -17.19 -0.28 -23.99
N ILE A 51 -15.92 -0.69 -23.97
CA ILE A 51 -15.01 -0.32 -22.89
C ILE A 51 -14.74 1.18 -22.90
N LEU A 52 -14.49 1.76 -24.08
CA LEU A 52 -14.23 3.20 -24.22
C LEU A 52 -15.43 4.03 -23.76
N SER A 53 -16.65 3.69 -24.20
CA SER A 53 -17.87 4.40 -23.81
C SER A 53 -18.11 4.28 -22.31
N GLY A 54 -17.91 3.10 -21.73
CA GLY A 54 -18.05 2.89 -20.29
C GLY A 54 -17.02 3.67 -19.47
N CYS A 55 -15.77 3.73 -19.92
CA CYS A 55 -14.74 4.55 -19.26
C CYS A 55 -15.10 6.04 -19.29
N LEU A 56 -15.65 6.54 -20.41
CA LEU A 56 -16.05 7.94 -20.56
C LEU A 56 -17.31 8.29 -19.75
N GLU A 57 -18.30 7.39 -19.70
CA GLU A 57 -19.55 7.57 -18.94
C GLU A 57 -19.27 7.64 -17.42
N TYR A 58 -18.49 6.69 -16.92
CA TYR A 58 -18.18 6.59 -15.48
C TYR A 58 -16.90 7.33 -15.08
N ARG A 59 -16.35 8.18 -15.96
CA ARG A 59 -15.06 8.86 -15.75
C ARG A 59 -14.93 9.54 -14.39
N LYS A 60 -15.98 10.26 -13.94
CA LYS A 60 -15.95 10.98 -12.65
C LYS A 60 -15.71 10.02 -11.49
N LEU A 61 -16.38 8.86 -11.50
CA LEU A 61 -16.22 7.84 -10.47
C LEU A 61 -14.85 7.17 -10.57
N LEU A 62 -14.44 6.78 -11.79
CA LEU A 62 -13.15 6.13 -12.03
C LEU A 62 -11.99 7.04 -11.61
N THR A 63 -12.07 8.33 -11.91
CA THR A 63 -11.08 9.33 -11.51
C THR A 63 -10.93 9.37 -9.98
N ILE A 64 -12.03 9.39 -9.22
CA ILE A 64 -11.96 9.38 -7.75
C ILE A 64 -11.24 8.14 -7.22
N VAL A 65 -11.56 6.96 -7.78
CA VAL A 65 -10.97 5.70 -7.34
C VAL A 65 -9.49 5.61 -7.71
N VAL A 66 -9.13 5.97 -8.94
CA VAL A 66 -7.75 5.94 -9.43
C VAL A 66 -6.91 7.02 -8.73
N ASP A 67 -7.42 8.23 -8.52
CA ASP A 67 -6.73 9.27 -7.75
C ASP A 67 -6.46 8.84 -6.30
N ALA A 68 -7.46 8.24 -5.65
CA ALA A 68 -7.29 7.70 -4.30
C ALA A 68 -6.22 6.59 -4.26
N PHE A 69 -6.13 5.77 -5.31
CA PHE A 69 -5.07 4.77 -5.46
C PHE A 69 -3.70 5.42 -5.65
N TYR A 70 -3.55 6.43 -6.50
CA TYR A 70 -2.27 7.10 -6.72
C TYR A 70 -1.79 7.88 -5.47
N VAL A 71 -2.70 8.47 -4.71
CA VAL A 71 -2.36 9.16 -3.43
C VAL A 71 -1.81 8.18 -2.39
N ARG A 72 -2.35 6.96 -2.33
CA ARG A 72 -1.94 5.94 -1.35
C ARG A 72 -0.71 5.16 -1.80
N ASP A 73 -0.75 4.61 -3.01
CA ASP A 73 0.16 3.56 -3.48
C ASP A 73 0.86 3.89 -4.81
N GLY A 74 0.56 5.05 -5.40
CA GLY A 74 1.10 5.51 -6.69
C GLY A 74 2.63 5.69 -6.74
N ARG A 75 3.34 5.50 -5.62
CA ARG A 75 4.83 5.49 -5.58
C ARG A 75 5.44 4.45 -6.52
N HIS A 76 4.70 3.38 -6.84
CA HIS A 76 5.16 2.28 -7.69
C HIS A 76 4.58 2.31 -9.11
N CYS A 77 3.72 3.28 -9.42
CA CYS A 77 2.98 3.37 -10.68
C CYS A 77 3.36 4.66 -11.42
N LEU A 78 3.58 4.58 -12.73
CA LEU A 78 3.83 5.77 -13.53
C LEU A 78 2.51 6.48 -13.81
N LEU A 79 2.51 7.81 -13.88
CA LEU A 79 1.32 8.56 -14.33
C LEU A 79 0.95 8.23 -15.78
N ALA A 80 1.90 7.75 -16.58
CA ALA A 80 1.64 7.24 -17.94
C ALA A 80 0.71 6.02 -17.94
N ASP A 81 0.63 5.28 -16.83
CA ASP A 81 -0.25 4.11 -16.70
C ASP A 81 -1.65 4.48 -16.18
N TYR A 82 -1.94 5.77 -16.00
CA TYR A 82 -3.22 6.23 -15.41
C TYR A 82 -4.43 5.73 -16.21
N SER A 83 -4.41 5.89 -17.54
CA SER A 83 -5.45 5.40 -18.45
C SER A 83 -5.59 3.88 -18.42
N LEU A 84 -4.48 3.15 -18.17
CA LEU A 84 -4.53 1.70 -17.97
C LEU A 84 -5.27 1.36 -16.67
N PHE A 85 -4.98 2.05 -15.56
CA PHE A 85 -5.67 1.82 -14.30
C PHE A 85 -7.14 2.22 -14.36
N GLU A 86 -7.50 3.26 -15.13
CA GLU A 86 -8.87 3.64 -15.40
C GLU A 86 -9.65 2.51 -16.10
N VAL A 87 -9.06 1.92 -17.15
CA VAL A 87 -9.66 0.78 -17.87
C VAL A 87 -9.74 -0.46 -16.98
N ILE A 88 -8.71 -0.78 -16.21
CA ILE A 88 -8.72 -1.92 -15.28
C ILE A 88 -9.78 -1.71 -14.19
N CYS A 89 -9.92 -0.49 -13.66
CA CYS A 89 -10.91 -0.15 -12.65
C CYS A 89 -12.33 -0.29 -13.21
N TYR A 90 -12.57 0.18 -14.43
CA TYR A 90 -13.84 -0.01 -15.13
C TYR A 90 -14.16 -1.50 -15.30
N LEU A 91 -13.20 -2.28 -15.81
CA LEU A 91 -13.38 -3.72 -16.02
C LEU A 91 -13.65 -4.47 -14.72
N ALA A 92 -12.98 -4.09 -13.63
CA ALA A 92 -13.14 -4.72 -12.33
C ALA A 92 -14.47 -4.36 -11.64
N MET A 93 -14.95 -3.12 -11.79
CA MET A 93 -16.18 -2.68 -11.11
C MET A 93 -17.46 -3.03 -11.88
N PHE A 94 -17.43 -2.96 -13.21
CA PHE A 94 -18.65 -3.03 -14.03
C PHE A 94 -18.74 -4.27 -14.91
N GLN A 95 -17.60 -4.87 -15.27
CA GLN A 95 -17.56 -5.94 -16.28
C GLN A 95 -17.06 -7.27 -15.71
N LEU A 96 -16.72 -7.36 -14.42
CA LEU A 96 -16.13 -8.57 -13.84
C LEU A 96 -17.08 -9.77 -13.87
N ASP A 97 -18.37 -9.52 -13.61
CA ASP A 97 -19.40 -10.56 -13.57
C ASP A 97 -19.77 -11.06 -14.98
N GLU A 98 -19.77 -10.18 -15.99
CA GLU A 98 -20.11 -10.53 -17.37
C GLU A 98 -18.91 -11.14 -18.13
N LEU A 99 -17.72 -10.60 -17.90
CA LEU A 99 -16.49 -11.01 -18.57
C LEU A 99 -15.89 -12.28 -17.95
N GLY A 100 -16.14 -12.51 -16.66
CA GLY A 100 -15.67 -13.66 -15.90
C GLY A 100 -14.20 -13.55 -15.46
N PHE A 101 -13.93 -14.04 -14.24
CA PHE A 101 -12.63 -13.86 -13.57
C PHE A 101 -11.43 -14.41 -14.36
N GLN A 102 -11.60 -15.53 -15.06
CA GLN A 102 -10.53 -16.15 -15.87
C GLN A 102 -10.11 -15.26 -17.04
N LEU A 103 -11.09 -14.64 -17.71
CA LEU A 103 -10.81 -13.76 -18.83
C LEU A 103 -10.22 -12.44 -18.34
N PHE A 104 -10.72 -11.90 -17.23
CA PHE A 104 -10.14 -10.74 -16.56
C PHE A 104 -8.67 -10.96 -16.16
N CYS A 105 -8.34 -12.12 -15.57
CA CYS A 105 -6.95 -12.47 -15.29
C CYS A 105 -6.11 -12.59 -16.57
N SER A 106 -6.66 -13.16 -17.65
CA SER A 106 -5.94 -13.27 -18.93
C SER A 106 -5.65 -11.88 -19.56
N ILE A 107 -6.56 -10.94 -19.35
CA ILE A 107 -6.46 -9.54 -19.75
C ILE A 107 -5.35 -8.85 -18.96
N ILE A 108 -5.38 -8.92 -17.63
CA ILE A 108 -4.36 -8.28 -16.77
C ILE A 108 -2.98 -8.86 -17.07
N LYS A 109 -2.87 -10.20 -17.21
CA LYS A 109 -1.61 -10.89 -17.54
C LYS A 109 -1.05 -10.52 -18.91
N SER A 110 -1.87 -9.97 -19.80
CA SER A 110 -1.44 -9.54 -21.12
C SER A 110 -0.92 -8.12 -21.20
N GLN A 111 -1.08 -7.33 -20.13
CA GLN A 111 -0.58 -5.97 -20.06
C GLN A 111 0.91 -5.95 -19.71
N PRO A 112 1.70 -5.03 -20.29
CA PRO A 112 3.14 -4.93 -20.05
C PRO A 112 3.46 -4.26 -18.70
N VAL A 113 2.79 -4.65 -17.61
CA VAL A 113 3.13 -4.12 -16.28
C VAL A 113 4.09 -5.08 -15.59
N ARG A 114 5.37 -4.68 -15.58
CA ARG A 114 6.33 -5.19 -14.61
C ARG A 114 5.80 -4.85 -13.21
N LYS A 115 5.51 -5.90 -12.43
CA LYS A 115 5.10 -5.88 -11.01
C LYS A 115 3.59 -5.69 -10.76
N THR A 116 2.80 -6.71 -11.08
CA THR A 116 1.50 -6.90 -10.42
C THR A 116 1.71 -7.33 -8.96
N CYS A 117 1.09 -6.58 -8.05
CA CYS A 117 0.96 -6.74 -6.60
C CYS A 117 0.86 -8.21 -6.13
N LYS A 118 2.00 -8.87 -5.94
CA LYS A 118 2.08 -10.22 -5.36
C LYS A 118 2.15 -10.19 -3.83
N ASP A 119 2.58 -9.08 -3.23
CA ASP A 119 3.09 -9.08 -1.85
C ASP A 119 2.22 -8.36 -0.80
N GLU A 120 1.05 -7.77 -1.12
CA GLU A 120 0.34 -6.92 -0.15
C GLU A 120 -1.13 -7.28 0.14
N TRP A 121 -1.63 -8.38 -0.41
CA TRP A 121 -2.99 -8.86 -0.13
C TRP A 121 -3.19 -9.32 1.33
N SER A 122 -2.12 -9.39 2.11
CA SER A 122 -2.08 -9.77 3.53
C SER A 122 -2.46 -8.63 4.50
N LEU A 123 -2.55 -7.38 4.03
CA LEU A 123 -2.71 -6.22 4.90
C LEU A 123 -4.15 -5.67 4.97
N ILE A 124 -5.01 -6.06 4.02
CA ILE A 124 -6.31 -5.40 3.80
C ILE A 124 -7.50 -6.25 4.28
N TYR A 125 -7.34 -7.57 4.39
CA TYR A 125 -8.45 -8.46 4.73
C TYR A 125 -8.13 -9.39 5.90
N GLU A 126 -9.14 -9.63 6.73
CA GLU A 126 -9.05 -10.51 7.90
C GLU A 126 -8.65 -11.92 7.48
N THR A 127 -7.67 -12.49 8.20
CA THR A 127 -6.94 -13.72 7.82
C THR A 127 -7.83 -14.94 7.62
N SER A 128 -9.01 -14.98 8.24
CA SER A 128 -10.02 -16.02 8.08
C SER A 128 -10.72 -15.98 6.71
N HIS A 129 -11.09 -14.79 6.22
CA HIS A 129 -11.78 -14.63 4.94
C HIS A 129 -10.84 -14.89 3.76
N VAL A 130 -9.59 -14.43 3.85
CA VAL A 130 -8.57 -14.71 2.82
C VAL A 130 -8.28 -16.20 2.76
N LYS A 131 -8.23 -16.87 3.92
CA LYS A 131 -7.99 -18.30 3.98
C LYS A 131 -9.13 -19.10 3.34
N GLU A 132 -10.37 -18.84 3.72
CA GLU A 132 -11.53 -19.62 3.25
C GLU A 132 -11.94 -19.31 1.81
N ASN A 133 -11.92 -18.04 1.39
CA ASN A 133 -12.42 -17.65 0.07
C ASN A 133 -11.34 -17.61 -1.01
N TRP A 134 -10.07 -17.41 -0.65
CA TRP A 134 -8.98 -17.25 -1.64
C TRP A 134 -7.93 -18.36 -1.53
N ILE A 135 -7.44 -18.67 -0.33
CA ILE A 135 -6.39 -19.69 -0.15
C ILE A 135 -6.93 -21.10 -0.35
N ASP A 136 -8.06 -21.47 0.26
CA ASP A 136 -8.60 -22.83 0.15
C ASP A 136 -8.99 -23.21 -1.30
N PRO A 137 -9.56 -22.29 -2.11
CA PRO A 137 -9.70 -22.52 -3.54
C PRO A 137 -8.36 -22.63 -4.27
N LEU A 138 -7.36 -21.80 -3.96
CA LEU A 138 -6.03 -21.90 -4.59
C LEU A 138 -5.27 -23.17 -4.20
N MET A 139 -5.39 -23.62 -2.96
CA MET A 139 -4.88 -24.91 -2.46
C MET A 139 -5.54 -26.08 -3.16
N ARG A 140 -6.82 -25.95 -3.53
CA ARG A 140 -7.53 -26.93 -4.35
C ARG A 140 -6.95 -27.05 -5.76
N TRP A 141 -6.41 -25.96 -6.33
CA TRP A 141 -5.76 -25.94 -7.66
C TRP A 141 -4.24 -26.22 -7.62
N GLN A 142 -3.67 -26.38 -6.43
CA GLN A 142 -2.24 -26.65 -6.25
C GLN A 142 -1.76 -27.93 -6.98
N PRO A 143 -2.45 -29.09 -6.92
CA PRO A 143 -1.98 -30.28 -7.61
C PRO A 143 -2.05 -30.15 -9.14
N GLU A 144 -3.05 -29.46 -9.70
CA GLU A 144 -3.17 -29.20 -11.13
C GLU A 144 -2.10 -28.24 -11.64
N VAL A 145 -1.71 -27.25 -10.83
CA VAL A 145 -0.58 -26.36 -11.13
C VAL A 145 0.75 -27.11 -11.07
N GLN A 146 0.92 -28.05 -10.12
CA GLN A 146 2.11 -28.90 -10.03
C GLN A 146 2.19 -29.89 -11.20
N GLU A 147 1.06 -30.46 -11.62
CA GLU A 147 0.97 -31.30 -12.83
C GLU A 147 1.32 -30.50 -14.08
N LEU A 148 0.86 -29.25 -14.18
CA LEU A 148 1.24 -28.34 -15.27
C LEU A 148 2.73 -28.00 -15.26
N ILE A 149 3.34 -27.78 -14.09
CA ILE A 149 4.79 -27.54 -13.96
C ILE A 149 5.57 -28.78 -14.41
N ASN A 150 5.16 -29.98 -14.01
CA ASN A 150 5.80 -31.23 -14.43
C ASN A 150 5.63 -31.48 -15.94
N GLN A 151 4.48 -31.11 -16.52
CA GLN A 151 4.26 -31.16 -17.97
C GLN A 151 5.11 -30.12 -18.72
N LEU A 152 5.33 -28.94 -18.14
CA LEU A 152 6.20 -27.92 -18.72
C LEU A 152 7.69 -28.29 -18.61
N GLU A 153 8.14 -28.88 -17.50
CA GLU A 153 9.49 -29.41 -17.35
C GLU A 153 9.73 -30.64 -18.25
N GLY A 154 8.71 -31.48 -18.47
CA GLY A 154 8.77 -32.63 -19.38
C GLY A 154 8.82 -32.26 -20.87
N VAL A 155 8.30 -31.09 -21.25
CA VAL A 155 8.27 -30.62 -22.66
C VAL A 155 9.51 -29.75 -23.01
N SER A 156 10.32 -29.34 -22.03
CA SER A 156 11.48 -28.48 -22.24
C SER A 156 12.85 -29.16 -22.14
N THR A 157 12.98 -30.43 -22.50
CA THR A 157 14.32 -31.06 -22.65
C THR A 157 14.43 -31.96 -23.89
N ASP A 158 14.06 -31.46 -25.06
CA ASP A 158 14.68 -31.93 -26.31
C ASP A 158 15.93 -31.10 -26.63
N GLN A 159 17.03 -31.57 -26.06
CA GLN A 159 18.35 -31.72 -26.70
C GLN A 159 18.97 -30.49 -27.39
N ILE A 160 19.79 -29.76 -26.63
CA ILE A 160 21.05 -29.21 -27.15
C ILE A 160 22.15 -30.22 -26.76
N PRO A 161 22.80 -30.93 -27.70
CA PRO A 161 23.94 -31.78 -27.38
C PRO A 161 25.16 -30.91 -27.11
N LEU A 162 25.35 -30.52 -25.85
CA LEU A 162 26.65 -30.02 -25.40
C LEU A 162 27.56 -31.23 -25.19
N LEU A 163 28.41 -31.52 -26.18
CA LEU A 163 29.55 -32.41 -26.07
C LEU A 163 30.42 -32.00 -24.87
N LYS A 164 30.19 -32.65 -23.71
CA LYS A 164 31.16 -32.74 -22.63
C LYS A 164 31.82 -34.10 -22.69
N THR A 165 32.90 -34.19 -23.45
CA THR A 165 33.86 -35.29 -23.32
C THR A 165 34.49 -35.18 -21.93
N LYS A 166 34.02 -36.00 -20.99
CA LYS A 166 34.73 -36.24 -19.73
C LYS A 166 35.98 -37.05 -20.07
N ALA A 167 37.10 -36.35 -20.28
CA ALA A 167 38.40 -36.99 -20.26
C ALA A 167 38.60 -37.67 -18.90
N LYS A 168 39.08 -38.92 -18.92
CA LYS A 168 39.37 -39.72 -17.73
C LYS A 168 40.33 -38.95 -16.82
N VAL A 169 39.88 -38.58 -15.63
CA VAL A 169 40.75 -38.05 -14.58
C VAL A 169 41.53 -39.23 -14.02
N THR A 170 42.85 -39.17 -14.19
CA THR A 170 43.82 -40.11 -13.62
C THR A 170 43.82 -39.97 -12.11
N GLU A 171 43.57 -41.06 -11.38
CA GLU A 171 43.75 -41.10 -9.92
C GLU A 171 45.27 -41.13 -9.60
N PRO A 172 45.79 -40.17 -8.81
CA PRO A 172 47.19 -40.19 -8.39
C PRO A 172 47.45 -41.34 -7.41
N LYS A 173 48.37 -42.23 -7.78
CA LYS A 173 48.91 -43.25 -6.89
C LYS A 173 49.95 -42.61 -5.97
N GLU A 174 49.74 -42.72 -4.66
CA GLU A 174 50.65 -42.17 -3.66
C GLU A 174 52.04 -42.82 -3.76
N PHE A 175 53.09 -42.00 -3.77
CA PHE A 175 54.48 -42.44 -3.71
C PHE A 175 55.00 -42.24 -2.29
N ASN A 176 55.84 -43.15 -1.81
CA ASN A 176 56.42 -43.04 -0.48
C ASN A 176 57.36 -41.84 -0.40
N LEU A 177 56.95 -40.79 0.30
CA LEU A 177 57.77 -39.63 0.59
C LEU A 177 58.75 -39.96 1.72
N THR A 178 60.02 -40.13 1.35
CA THR A 178 61.15 -40.11 2.26
C THR A 178 61.18 -38.75 2.97
N VAL A 179 61.06 -38.76 4.30
CA VAL A 179 61.06 -37.54 5.12
C VAL A 179 62.42 -36.84 5.02
N PRO A 180 62.51 -35.59 4.52
CA PRO A 180 63.77 -34.86 4.54
C PRO A 180 64.05 -34.36 5.97
N LYS A 181 65.30 -34.48 6.39
CA LYS A 181 65.78 -34.04 7.72
C LYS A 181 65.54 -32.52 7.89
N PRO A 182 64.90 -32.06 8.96
CA PRO A 182 64.60 -30.64 9.13
C PRO A 182 65.90 -29.83 9.27
N ARG A 183 66.00 -28.72 8.53
CA ARG A 183 66.97 -27.66 8.84
C ARG A 183 66.42 -26.83 9.99
N ALA A 184 67.27 -26.57 10.98
CA ALA A 184 66.93 -25.70 12.10
C ALA A 184 66.73 -24.25 11.61
N ILE A 185 65.53 -23.72 11.83
CA ILE A 185 65.24 -22.29 11.69
C ILE A 185 65.69 -21.63 13.00
N ALA A 186 66.46 -20.55 12.92
CA ALA A 186 66.83 -19.76 14.10
C ALA A 186 65.58 -19.09 14.70
N MET A 187 65.43 -19.19 16.02
CA MET A 187 64.27 -18.70 16.75
C MET A 187 64.17 -17.17 16.69
N PRO A 188 63.00 -16.57 16.36
CA PRO A 188 62.85 -15.13 16.34
C PRO A 188 62.91 -14.52 17.75
N GLU A 189 63.43 -13.29 17.85
CA GLU A 189 63.54 -12.56 19.10
C GLU A 189 62.16 -12.30 19.75
N PRO A 190 62.04 -12.48 21.08
CA PRO A 190 60.79 -12.24 21.79
C PRO A 190 60.43 -10.74 21.82
N VAL A 191 59.18 -10.46 21.46
CA VAL A 191 58.64 -9.09 21.42
C VAL A 191 58.58 -8.50 22.84
N PRO A 192 58.92 -7.21 23.04
CA PRO A 192 58.82 -6.56 24.34
C PRO A 192 57.40 -6.64 24.91
N THR A 193 57.28 -7.14 26.13
CA THR A 193 55.99 -7.30 26.80
C THR A 193 55.47 -5.92 27.23
N VAL A 194 54.47 -5.40 26.53
CA VAL A 194 53.83 -4.13 26.87
C VAL A 194 53.03 -4.26 28.16
N ALA A 195 53.11 -3.25 29.04
CA ALA A 195 52.38 -3.23 30.30
C ALA A 195 50.86 -3.26 30.07
N LYS A 196 50.14 -4.07 30.87
CA LYS A 196 48.68 -4.19 30.77
C LYS A 196 48.02 -2.83 31.09
N PRO A 197 47.01 -2.40 30.31
CA PRO A 197 46.27 -1.17 30.59
C PRO A 197 45.60 -1.23 31.97
N LYS A 198 45.51 -0.08 32.63
CA LYS A 198 44.86 0.04 33.94
C LYS A 198 43.40 -0.41 33.86
N PRO A 199 42.87 -1.08 34.91
CA PRO A 199 41.48 -1.48 34.93
C PRO A 199 40.59 -0.24 34.84
N VAL A 200 39.52 -0.34 34.05
CA VAL A 200 38.53 0.73 33.92
C VAL A 200 37.88 1.01 35.29
N PRO A 201 37.55 2.29 35.59
CA PRO A 201 36.88 2.66 36.83
C PRO A 201 35.56 1.89 37.02
N GLN A 202 35.25 1.51 38.27
CA GLN A 202 34.00 0.81 38.61
C GLN A 202 32.74 1.61 38.23
N SER A 203 32.84 2.94 38.11
CA SER A 203 31.75 3.81 37.67
C SER A 203 31.33 3.58 36.21
N THR A 204 32.20 2.99 35.37
CA THR A 204 31.87 2.66 33.97
C THR A 204 30.79 1.57 33.87
N TYR A 205 30.64 0.74 34.91
CA TYR A 205 29.63 -0.33 34.97
C TYR A 205 28.35 0.09 35.72
N GLN A 206 28.29 1.31 36.24
CA GLN A 206 27.08 1.83 36.90
C GLN A 206 26.20 2.53 35.87
N GLU A 207 24.94 2.10 35.80
CA GLU A 207 23.95 2.72 34.91
C GLU A 207 23.72 4.19 35.28
N PRO A 208 23.73 5.12 34.30
CA PRO A 208 23.43 6.52 34.53
C PRO A 208 22.01 6.71 35.09
N LYS A 209 21.83 7.74 35.93
CA LYS A 209 20.53 8.07 36.54
C LYS A 209 19.45 8.36 35.50
N GLU A 210 19.86 8.84 34.32
CA GLU A 210 19.00 9.09 33.16
C GLU A 210 18.32 7.80 32.65
N GLN A 211 18.97 6.64 32.76
CA GLN A 211 18.37 5.37 32.34
C GLN A 211 17.21 4.95 33.25
N GLN A 212 17.33 5.18 34.57
CA GLN A 212 16.25 4.92 35.51
C GLN A 212 15.05 5.85 35.25
N LEU A 213 15.32 7.12 34.93
CA LEU A 213 14.29 8.10 34.56
C LEU A 213 13.55 7.66 33.29
N LEU A 214 14.29 7.22 32.26
CA LEU A 214 13.72 6.71 31.01
C LEU A 214 12.84 5.47 31.21
N GLN A 215 13.24 4.55 32.10
CA GLN A 215 12.42 3.39 32.43
C GLN A 215 11.10 3.79 33.11
N MET A 216 11.15 4.78 34.00
CA MET A 216 9.96 5.31 34.67
C MET A 216 9.00 5.98 33.68
N ILE A 217 9.51 6.79 32.76
CA ILE A 217 8.73 7.42 31.68
C ILE A 217 8.12 6.38 30.74
N LYS A 218 8.87 5.35 30.34
CA LYS A 218 8.36 4.25 29.50
C LYS A 218 7.20 3.51 30.15
N ARG A 219 7.30 3.22 31.46
CA ARG A 219 6.20 2.59 32.22
C ARG A 219 4.96 3.48 32.29
N TYR A 220 5.15 4.77 32.49
CA TYR A 220 4.05 5.74 32.51
C TYR A 220 3.35 5.83 31.15
N ASN A 221 4.11 6.01 30.06
CA ASN A 221 3.57 6.07 28.71
C ASN A 221 2.84 4.77 28.31
N ARG A 222 3.37 3.61 28.72
CA ARG A 222 2.71 2.32 28.50
C ARG A 222 1.34 2.25 29.16
N ARG A 223 1.22 2.66 30.43
CA ARG A 223 -0.09 2.68 31.12
C ARG A 223 -1.08 3.63 30.44
N ASN A 224 -0.64 4.83 30.09
CA ASN A 224 -1.50 5.79 29.40
C ASN A 224 -2.00 5.27 28.05
N ALA A 225 -1.15 4.56 27.28
CA ALA A 225 -1.56 3.94 26.02
C ALA A 225 -2.61 2.83 26.24
N GLU A 226 -2.37 1.95 27.23
CA GLU A 226 -3.32 0.87 27.60
C GLU A 226 -4.67 1.44 28.07
N ASP A 227 -4.69 2.57 28.79
CA ASP A 227 -5.92 3.21 29.24
C ASP A 227 -6.67 3.90 28.10
N LEU A 228 -5.96 4.50 27.14
CA LEU A 228 -6.54 5.12 25.95
C LEU A 228 -7.19 4.06 25.03
N GLU A 229 -6.54 2.91 24.87
CA GLU A 229 -7.10 1.77 24.13
C GLU A 229 -8.38 1.24 24.78
N LYS A 230 -8.41 1.12 26.13
CA LYS A 230 -9.62 0.71 26.84
C LYS A 230 -10.76 1.71 26.69
N GLN A 231 -10.46 3.01 26.70
CA GLN A 231 -11.47 4.06 26.46
C GLN A 231 -12.04 3.96 25.04
N GLN A 232 -11.21 3.75 24.01
CA GLN A 232 -11.68 3.53 22.65
C GLN A 232 -12.53 2.25 22.54
N GLN A 233 -12.09 1.15 23.15
CA GLN A 233 -12.85 -0.11 23.13
C GLN A 233 -14.22 0.03 23.81
N GLN A 234 -14.34 0.82 24.89
CA GLN A 234 -15.62 1.11 25.52
C GLN A 234 -16.55 1.95 24.63
N GLN A 235 -16.00 2.90 23.85
CA GLN A 235 -16.78 3.69 22.88
C GLN A 235 -17.26 2.85 21.67
N HIS A 236 -16.55 1.78 21.31
CA HIS A 236 -16.87 0.93 20.16
C HIS A 236 -17.77 -0.29 20.48
N GLN A 237 -18.31 -0.43 21.71
CA GLN A 237 -19.17 -1.57 22.08
C GLN A 237 -20.56 -1.57 21.42
N SER A 238 -20.88 -0.57 20.61
CA SER A 238 -22.08 -0.54 19.77
C SER A 238 -21.73 -0.34 18.30
N ALA A 239 -20.85 -1.17 17.75
CA ALA A 239 -20.78 -1.31 16.29
C ALA A 239 -22.16 -1.83 15.81
N PRO A 240 -22.88 -1.11 14.94
CA PRO A 240 -24.11 -1.63 14.37
C PRO A 240 -23.71 -2.90 13.61
N ARG A 241 -24.24 -4.05 14.04
CA ARG A 241 -24.20 -5.24 13.21
C ARG A 241 -24.81 -4.80 11.90
N ILE A 242 -24.03 -4.78 10.82
CA ILE A 242 -24.54 -4.53 9.49
C ILE A 242 -25.50 -5.69 9.23
N CYS A 243 -26.77 -5.48 9.56
CA CYS A 243 -27.84 -6.35 9.15
C CYS A 243 -27.75 -6.33 7.63
N ARG A 244 -27.37 -7.50 7.07
CA ARG A 244 -27.44 -7.74 5.64
C ARG A 244 -28.72 -7.12 5.14
N ILE A 245 -28.61 -6.13 4.26
CA ILE A 245 -29.75 -5.43 3.68
C ILE A 245 -30.62 -6.54 3.08
N PRO A 246 -31.82 -6.81 3.63
CA PRO A 246 -32.71 -7.79 3.03
C PRO A 246 -33.06 -7.21 1.66
N SER A 247 -32.77 -7.98 0.61
CA SER A 247 -32.94 -7.59 -0.79
C SER A 247 -34.23 -6.80 -1.00
N LEU A 248 -34.17 -5.69 -1.76
CA LEU A 248 -35.36 -5.00 -2.22
C LEU A 248 -36.19 -6.00 -3.03
N THR A 249 -37.24 -6.55 -2.43
CA THR A 249 -38.18 -7.42 -3.11
C THR A 249 -39.15 -6.56 -3.89
N PHE A 250 -38.69 -6.01 -5.02
CA PHE A 250 -39.63 -5.54 -6.03
C PHE A 250 -40.48 -6.72 -6.51
N TYR A 251 -41.77 -6.47 -6.72
CA TYR A 251 -42.76 -7.45 -7.12
C TYR A 251 -42.25 -8.32 -8.28
N LYS A 252 -42.04 -9.63 -8.04
CA LYS A 252 -41.81 -10.60 -9.10
C LYS A 252 -43.17 -10.98 -9.68
N PRO A 253 -43.47 -10.66 -10.96
CA PRO A 253 -44.70 -11.13 -11.57
C PRO A 253 -44.67 -12.66 -11.58
N ASN A 254 -45.69 -13.28 -10.99
CA ASN A 254 -45.87 -14.72 -11.13
C ASN A 254 -46.15 -15.03 -12.60
N SER A 255 -45.25 -15.76 -13.25
CA SER A 255 -45.28 -16.11 -14.69
C SER A 255 -46.42 -17.10 -15.07
N PHE A 256 -47.42 -17.25 -14.21
CA PHE A 256 -48.56 -18.13 -14.50
C PHE A 256 -49.59 -17.36 -15.33
N PRO A 257 -50.10 -17.94 -16.44
CA PRO A 257 -51.11 -17.28 -17.25
C PRO A 257 -52.44 -17.24 -16.48
N VAL A 258 -52.72 -16.11 -15.85
CA VAL A 258 -53.99 -15.85 -15.18
C VAL A 258 -55.01 -15.33 -16.20
N LYS A 259 -56.24 -15.85 -16.20
CA LYS A 259 -57.33 -15.32 -17.02
C LYS A 259 -57.63 -13.87 -16.60
N LEU A 260 -57.45 -12.95 -17.54
CA LEU A 260 -57.56 -11.51 -17.36
C LEU A 260 -59.03 -11.07 -17.31
N ASN A 261 -59.67 -11.24 -16.16
CA ASN A 261 -60.94 -10.57 -15.86
C ASN A 261 -60.66 -9.21 -15.20
N THR A 262 -61.50 -8.20 -15.46
CA THR A 262 -61.35 -6.83 -14.90
C THR A 262 -61.22 -6.85 -13.37
N ALA A 263 -61.98 -7.71 -12.69
CA ALA A 263 -61.90 -7.87 -11.24
C ALA A 263 -60.56 -8.45 -10.76
N THR A 264 -59.91 -9.31 -11.57
CA THR A 264 -58.58 -9.86 -11.26
C THR A 264 -57.52 -8.77 -11.36
N ILE A 265 -57.57 -7.94 -12.42
CA ILE A 265 -56.64 -6.82 -12.62
C ILE A 265 -56.73 -5.83 -11.45
N LEU A 266 -57.95 -5.48 -11.01
CA LEU A 266 -58.15 -4.55 -9.90
C LEU A 266 -57.65 -5.12 -8.56
N ARG A 267 -57.77 -6.43 -8.34
CA ARG A 267 -57.24 -7.08 -7.12
C ARG A 267 -55.72 -7.14 -7.10
N GLU A 268 -55.10 -7.49 -8.23
CA GLU A 268 -53.64 -7.48 -8.41
C GLU A 268 -53.08 -6.06 -8.23
N GLY A 269 -53.74 -5.05 -8.82
CA GLY A 269 -53.36 -3.65 -8.66
C GLY A 269 -53.43 -3.16 -7.21
N ALA A 270 -54.48 -3.53 -6.47
CA ALA A 270 -54.61 -3.18 -5.05
C ALA A 270 -53.56 -3.88 -4.16
N LEU A 271 -53.16 -5.11 -4.49
CA LEU A 271 -52.08 -5.83 -3.80
C LEU A 271 -50.72 -5.18 -4.05
N TYR A 272 -50.45 -4.82 -5.30
CA TYR A 272 -49.23 -4.10 -5.67
C TYR A 272 -49.12 -2.77 -4.92
N GLN A 273 -50.19 -1.98 -4.91
CA GLN A 273 -50.22 -0.68 -4.24
C GLN A 273 -49.91 -0.79 -2.73
N ARG A 274 -50.53 -1.77 -2.05
CA ARG A 274 -50.27 -2.03 -0.63
C ARG A 274 -48.83 -2.48 -0.35
N GLN A 275 -48.21 -3.20 -1.29
CA GLN A 275 -46.81 -3.62 -1.14
C GLN A 275 -45.87 -2.42 -1.33
N VAL A 276 -46.13 -1.58 -2.34
CA VAL A 276 -45.36 -0.34 -2.57
C VAL A 276 -45.42 0.57 -1.35
N GLU A 277 -46.59 0.77 -0.76
CA GLU A 277 -46.75 1.58 0.46
C GLU A 277 -45.95 1.01 1.65
N LYS A 278 -45.90 -0.31 1.80
CA LYS A 278 -45.09 -0.96 2.86
C LYS A 278 -43.59 -0.80 2.64
N GLU A 279 -43.11 -0.93 1.39
CA GLU A 279 -41.70 -0.70 1.08
C GLU A 279 -41.32 0.77 1.24
N LEU A 280 -42.22 1.70 0.87
CA LEU A 280 -42.01 3.14 1.07
C LEU A 280 -41.86 3.47 2.56
N GLN A 281 -42.77 2.98 3.41
CA GLN A 281 -42.68 3.15 4.87
C GLN A 281 -41.43 2.50 5.48
N ARG A 282 -40.90 1.43 4.87
CA ARG A 282 -39.66 0.79 5.29
C ARG A 282 -38.44 1.63 4.91
N VAL A 283 -38.41 2.20 3.71
CA VAL A 283 -37.37 3.12 3.27
C VAL A 283 -37.35 4.36 4.16
N ASP A 284 -38.51 4.95 4.46
CA ASP A 284 -38.63 6.12 5.33
C ASP A 284 -38.01 5.87 6.73
N LYS A 285 -38.35 4.73 7.35
CA LYS A 285 -37.76 4.30 8.64
C LYS A 285 -36.26 4.02 8.59
N LEU A 286 -35.71 3.64 7.41
CA LEU A 286 -34.28 3.44 7.22
C LEU A 286 -33.55 4.78 7.07
N VAL A 287 -34.20 5.75 6.41
CA VAL A 287 -33.70 7.12 6.26
C VAL A 287 -33.67 7.83 7.62
N ASP A 288 -34.69 7.66 8.45
CA ASP A 288 -34.72 8.19 9.83
C ASP A 288 -33.57 7.66 10.72
N GLY A 289 -33.01 6.49 10.39
CA GLY A 289 -31.88 5.88 11.10
C GLY A 289 -30.50 6.19 10.51
N ALA A 290 -30.43 6.89 9.37
CA ALA A 290 -29.17 7.32 8.77
C ALA A 290 -28.65 8.56 9.53
N GLY A 291 -27.82 8.33 10.55
CA GLY A 291 -27.21 9.43 11.31
C GLY A 291 -26.35 10.34 10.42
N ASP A 292 -26.51 11.65 10.59
CA ASP A 292 -25.73 12.66 9.88
C ASP A 292 -24.24 12.58 10.26
N PHE A 293 -23.36 12.38 9.26
CA PHE A 293 -21.90 12.42 9.45
C PHE A 293 -21.35 13.85 9.61
N SER A 294 -22.22 14.86 9.60
CA SER A 294 -21.88 16.29 9.65
C SER A 294 -21.04 16.64 10.87
N GLU A 295 -21.42 16.15 12.06
CA GLU A 295 -20.69 16.42 13.31
C GLU A 295 -19.27 15.82 13.30
N PHE A 296 -19.13 14.62 12.75
CA PHE A 296 -17.82 13.95 12.60
C PHE A 296 -16.92 14.71 11.61
N LEU A 297 -17.46 15.14 10.47
CA LEU A 297 -16.72 15.89 9.46
C LEU A 297 -16.29 17.27 9.97
N GLU A 298 -17.14 17.94 10.74
CA GLU A 298 -16.80 19.20 11.40
C GLU A 298 -15.70 19.01 12.45
N TRP A 299 -15.79 17.97 13.26
CA TRP A 299 -14.75 17.62 14.22
C TRP A 299 -13.41 17.33 13.53
N GLN A 300 -13.43 16.55 12.45
CA GLN A 300 -12.22 16.22 11.69
C GLN A 300 -11.54 17.48 11.13
N LYS A 301 -12.31 18.40 10.54
CA LYS A 301 -11.80 19.69 10.06
C LYS A 301 -11.19 20.52 11.18
N LYS A 302 -11.86 20.58 12.35
CA LYS A 302 -11.34 21.29 13.53
C LYS A 302 -10.04 20.70 14.02
N MET A 303 -9.90 19.37 14.06
CA MET A 303 -8.67 18.72 14.51
C MET A 303 -7.51 18.98 13.54
N GLN A 304 -7.74 18.86 12.23
CA GLN A 304 -6.73 19.17 11.22
C GLN A 304 -6.26 20.63 11.28
N ALA A 305 -7.17 21.56 11.54
CA ALA A 305 -6.82 22.97 11.70
C ALA A 305 -5.93 23.21 12.94
N LYS A 306 -6.25 22.55 14.06
CA LYS A 306 -5.44 22.62 15.29
C LYS A 306 -4.06 22.03 15.10
N ASP A 307 -3.95 20.85 14.49
CA ASP A 307 -2.66 20.20 14.25
C ASP A 307 -1.75 21.08 13.36
N LEU A 308 -2.32 21.75 12.36
CA LEU A 308 -1.59 22.68 11.50
C LEU A 308 -1.10 23.90 12.28
N GLU A 309 -1.96 24.47 13.13
CA GLU A 309 -1.62 25.62 13.98
C GLU A 309 -0.49 25.26 14.97
N GLU A 310 -0.56 24.09 15.59
CA GLU A 310 0.50 23.58 16.48
C GLU A 310 1.83 23.38 15.74
N GLN A 311 1.82 22.87 14.51
CA GLN A 311 3.02 22.73 13.70
C GLN A 311 3.66 24.08 13.35
N LEU A 312 2.83 25.06 12.97
CA LEU A 312 3.29 26.41 12.68
C LEU A 312 3.90 27.04 13.95
N ALA A 313 3.21 26.97 15.09
CA ALA A 313 3.72 27.45 16.37
C ALA A 313 5.04 26.77 16.77
N ALA A 314 5.14 25.45 16.62
CA ALA A 314 6.37 24.70 16.92
C ALA A 314 7.53 25.09 16.00
N SER A 315 7.25 25.42 14.74
CA SER A 315 8.27 25.93 13.81
C SER A 315 8.78 27.32 14.24
N GLU A 316 7.88 28.20 14.67
CA GLU A 316 8.23 29.54 15.15
C GLU A 316 9.00 29.48 16.47
N CYS A 317 8.57 28.65 17.42
CA CYS A 317 9.28 28.42 18.68
C CYS A 317 10.71 27.95 18.43
N ARG A 318 10.92 26.98 17.53
CA ARG A 318 12.27 26.51 17.17
C ARG A 318 13.12 27.63 16.57
N ARG A 319 12.55 28.45 15.69
CA ARG A 319 13.24 29.60 15.09
C ARG A 319 13.67 30.62 16.15
N LEU A 320 12.77 30.96 17.06
CA LEU A 320 13.05 31.92 18.14
C LEU A 320 14.08 31.36 19.13
N GLN A 321 13.98 30.08 19.48
CA GLN A 321 14.95 29.40 20.32
C GLN A 321 16.35 29.38 19.69
N GLY A 322 16.44 29.20 18.37
CA GLY A 322 17.71 29.31 17.64
C GLY A 322 18.34 30.71 17.74
N LYS A 323 17.52 31.78 17.69
CA LYS A 323 18.00 33.16 17.87
C LYS A 323 18.47 33.42 19.30
N LEU A 324 17.69 33.00 20.29
CA LEU A 324 18.07 33.13 21.71
C LEU A 324 19.37 32.37 22.01
N SER A 325 19.51 31.13 21.52
CA SER A 325 20.73 30.36 21.70
C SER A 325 21.96 31.02 21.08
N HIS A 326 21.80 31.70 19.93
CA HIS A 326 22.88 32.47 19.31
C HIS A 326 23.29 33.66 20.17
N GLU A 327 22.33 34.42 20.69
CA GLU A 327 22.59 35.56 21.58
C GLU A 327 23.25 35.11 22.89
N GLU A 328 22.75 34.03 23.50
CA GLU A 328 23.33 33.41 24.69
C GLU A 328 24.79 32.97 24.45
N ALA A 329 25.09 32.38 23.29
CA ALA A 329 26.44 31.98 22.94
C ALA A 329 27.39 33.19 22.77
N ILE A 330 26.91 34.32 22.23
CA ILE A 330 27.69 35.56 22.12
C ILE A 330 27.99 36.11 23.52
N LEU A 331 26.97 36.20 24.38
CA LEU A 331 27.13 36.68 25.76
C LEU A 331 28.08 35.79 26.57
N ALA A 332 27.97 34.46 26.44
CA ALA A 332 28.87 33.52 27.09
C ALA A 332 30.33 33.73 26.65
N ARG A 333 30.57 33.99 25.37
CA ARG A 333 31.92 34.33 24.86
C ARG A 333 32.45 35.63 25.45
N GLN A 334 31.61 36.67 25.54
CA GLN A 334 31.98 37.94 26.15
C GLN A 334 32.35 37.78 27.63
N ASN A 335 31.53 37.05 28.39
CA ASN A 335 31.79 36.75 29.80
C ASN A 335 33.11 35.98 29.98
N LEU A 336 33.37 34.97 29.14
CA LEU A 336 34.61 34.20 29.19
C LEU A 336 35.84 35.09 28.90
N MET A 337 35.75 36.01 27.92
CA MET A 337 36.82 36.96 27.66
C MET A 337 37.06 37.90 28.86
N GLN A 338 35.99 38.37 29.51
CA GLN A 338 36.09 39.25 30.68
C GLN A 338 36.68 38.52 31.89
N GLU A 339 36.27 37.28 32.17
CA GLU A 339 36.85 36.45 33.22
C GLU A 339 38.34 36.17 32.97
N ASN A 340 38.72 35.83 31.73
CA ASN A 340 40.12 35.59 31.38
C ASN A 340 40.97 36.85 31.55
N LYS A 341 40.42 38.03 31.22
CA LYS A 341 41.09 39.31 31.46
C LYS A 341 41.31 39.56 32.95
N GLN A 342 40.28 39.38 33.78
CA GLN A 342 40.38 39.53 35.23
C GLN A 342 41.42 38.57 35.84
N LYS A 343 41.42 37.29 35.43
CA LYS A 343 42.43 36.31 35.87
C LYS A 343 43.84 36.68 35.44
N ALA A 344 44.00 37.24 34.24
CA ALA A 344 45.30 37.69 33.76
C ALA A 344 45.82 38.90 34.56
N ASP A 345 44.95 39.84 34.89
CA ASP A 345 45.31 41.03 35.69
C ASP A 345 45.63 40.63 37.14
N GLN A 346 44.86 39.73 37.76
CA GLN A 346 45.18 39.14 39.07
C GLN A 346 46.57 38.48 39.09
N LYS A 347 46.90 37.68 38.06
CA LYS A 347 48.24 37.07 37.95
C LYS A 347 49.36 38.10 37.80
N LYS A 348 49.12 39.21 37.10
CA LYS A 348 50.11 40.30 36.99
C LYS A 348 50.33 40.97 38.34
N GLU A 349 49.27 41.21 39.11
CA GLU A 349 49.37 41.75 40.47
C GLU A 349 50.15 40.80 41.38
N GLU A 350 49.80 39.50 41.41
CA GLU A 350 50.52 38.49 42.20
C GLU A 350 52.03 38.42 41.88
N VAL A 351 52.40 38.51 40.59
CA VAL A 351 53.80 38.53 40.16
C VAL A 351 54.49 39.84 40.56
N MET A 352 53.80 40.98 40.53
CA MET A 352 54.35 42.27 40.93
C MET A 352 54.63 42.34 42.45
N TYR A 353 53.81 41.67 43.27
CA TYR A 353 53.99 41.60 44.72
C TYR A 353 54.93 40.48 45.19
N SER A 354 55.41 39.60 44.29
CA SER A 354 56.33 38.49 44.61
C SER A 354 57.81 38.77 44.27
N VAL A 355 58.15 40.03 43.94
CA VAL A 355 59.52 40.54 43.74
C VAL A 355 59.80 41.58 44.82
#